data_AF-A0A7C6X7P6-F1
#
_entry.id   AF-A0A7C6X7P6-F1
#
_cell.length_a   1.000
_cell.length_b   1.000
_cell.length_c   1.000
_cell.angle_alpha   90.00
_cell.angle_beta   90.00
_cell.angle_gamma   90.00
#
_symmetry.space_group_name_H-M   'P 1'
#
loop_
_entity.id
_entity.type
_entity.pdbx_description
1 polymer ?
#
loop_
_entity_poly.entity_id
_entity_poly.type
_entity_poly.pdbx_seq_one_letter_code
_entity_poly.pdbx_strand_id
1 'polypeptide(L)' 'MLPIDAILPELKHTLEQHSTALLQAPPGAGKTTRVPLALLDAPWRAGKKIL' A
#
# COMPACT_ATOMS: atom_id res chain seq x y z
N MET A 1 1.51 -15.56 5.28
CA MET A 1 1.61 -14.14 5.66
C MET A 1 2.90 -13.60 5.04
N LEU A 2 2.83 -12.52 4.27
CA LEU A 2 3.99 -11.92 3.61
C LEU A 2 4.56 -10.80 4.49
N PRO A 3 5.88 -10.52 4.45
CA PRO A 3 6.50 -9.47 5.26
C PRO A 3 5.80 -8.10 5.13
N ILE A 4 5.26 -7.80 3.95
CA ILE A 4 4.54 -6.56 3.69
C ILE A 4 3.26 -6.40 4.50
N ASP A 5 2.60 -7.49 4.91
CA ASP A 5 1.29 -7.41 5.59
C ASP A 5 1.38 -6.63 6.91
N ALA A 6 2.55 -6.65 7.58
CA ALA A 6 2.79 -5.93 8.84
C ALA A 6 2.83 -4.40 8.67
N ILE A 7 3.20 -3.90 7.50
CA ILE A 7 3.40 -2.46 7.26
C ILE A 7 2.21 -1.80 6.55
N LEU A 8 1.26 -2.59 6.03
CA LEU A 8 0.09 -2.08 5.30
C LEU A 8 -0.77 -1.10 6.12
N PRO A 9 -1.00 -1.30 7.44
CA PRO A 9 -1.77 -0.35 8.23
C PRO A 9 -1.10 1.03 8.29
N GLU A 10 0.21 1.06 8.51
CA GLU A 10 0.99 2.31 8.54
C GLU A 10 0.97 2.99 7.18
N LEU A 11 1.22 2.23 6.09
CA LEU A 11 1.17 2.76 4.73
C LEU A 11 -0.19 3.40 4.40
N LYS A 12 -1.30 2.77 4.79
CA LYS A 12 -2.65 3.33 4.60
C LYS A 12 -2.80 4.64 5.35
N HIS A 13 -2.42 4.67 6.62
CA HIS A 13 -2.50 5.87 7.45
C HIS A 13 -1.66 7.02 6.87
N THR A 14 -0.42 6.74 6.45
CA THR A 14 0.44 7.72 5.79
C THR A 14 -0.22 8.28 4.53
N LEU A 15 -0.82 7.43 3.69
CA LEU A 15 -1.45 7.86 2.44
C LEU A 15 -2.80 8.56 2.62
N GLU A 16 -3.44 8.42 3.78
CA GLU A 16 -4.61 9.22 4.16
C GLU A 16 -4.22 10.65 4.57
N GLN A 17 -3.04 10.82 5.18
CA GLN A 17 -2.54 12.14 5.64
C GLN A 17 -1.65 12.83 4.60
N HIS A 18 -1.00 12.07 3.72
CA HIS A 18 -0.02 12.53 2.75
C HIS A 18 -0.29 11.93 1.38
N SER A 19 0.02 12.66 0.31
CA SER A 19 -0.20 12.17 -1.06
C SER A 19 0.86 11.15 -1.53
N THR A 20 1.96 10.99 -0.79
CA THR A 20 3.15 10.26 -1.23
C THR A 20 3.79 9.51 -0.05
N ALA A 21 4.15 8.25 -0.27
CA ALA A 21 4.91 7.43 0.68
C ALA A 21 5.99 6.65 -0.07
N LEU A 22 7.18 6.53 0.54
CA LEU A 22 8.25 5.67 0.02
C LEU A 22 8.16 4.31 0.71
N LEU A 23 7.94 3.26 -0.07
CA LEU A 23 7.90 1.90 0.43
C LEU A 23 9.17 1.15 0.05
N GLN A 24 9.97 0.79 1.05
CA GLN A 24 11.11 -0.10 0.89
C GLN A 24 10.79 -1.48 1.47
N ALA A 25 10.97 -2.52 0.65
CA ALA A 25 10.80 -3.91 1.08
C ALA A 25 11.77 -4.82 0.31
N PRO A 26 12.28 -5.90 0.91
CA PRO A 26 13.18 -6.83 0.24
C PRO A 26 12.50 -7.53 -0.95
N PRO A 27 13.27 -8.06 -1.92
CA PRO A 27 12.73 -8.90 -2.99
C PRO A 27 11.90 -10.06 -2.42
N GLY A 28 10.77 -10.38 -3.04
CA GLY A 28 9.86 -11.43 -2.57
C GLY A 28 8.96 -11.04 -1.39
N ALA A 29 9.07 -9.82 -0.84
CA ALA A 29 8.20 -9.37 0.26
C ALA A 29 6.71 -9.23 -0.10
N GLY A 30 6.35 -9.33 -1.39
CA GLY A 30 4.97 -9.22 -1.86
C GLY A 30 4.47 -7.80 -2.14
N LYS A 31 5.37 -6.81 -2.23
CA LYS A 31 5.02 -5.40 -2.47
C LYS A 31 4.14 -5.18 -3.71
N THR A 32 4.46 -5.81 -4.83
CA THR A 32 3.77 -5.58 -6.11
C THR A 32 2.39 -6.24 -6.15
N THR A 33 2.17 -7.27 -5.32
CA THR A 33 0.89 -7.99 -5.28
C THR A 33 0.00 -7.44 -4.18
N ARG A 34 0.50 -7.29 -2.96
CA ARG A 34 -0.31 -6.95 -1.78
C ARG A 34 -0.60 -5.46 -1.64
N VAL A 35 0.33 -4.59 -2.02
CA VAL A 35 0.15 -3.14 -1.85
C VAL A 35 -0.99 -2.62 -2.72
N PRO A 36 -1.05 -2.90 -4.04
CA PRO A 36 -2.17 -2.45 -4.85
C PRO A 36 -3.52 -2.95 -4.32
N LEU A 37 -3.59 -4.24 -3.95
CA LEU A 37 -4.80 -4.84 -3.39
C LEU A 37 -5.25 -4.16 -2.09
N ALA A 38 -4.32 -3.86 -1.19
CA ALA A 38 -4.62 -3.20 0.08
C ALA A 38 -5.14 -1.77 -0.10
N LEU A 39 -4.77 -1.10 -1.19
CA LEU A 39 -5.13 0.27 -1.51
C LEU A 39 -6.39 0.39 -2.39
N LEU A 40 -6.98 -0.73 -2.84
CA LEU A 40 -8.20 -0.73 -3.66
C LEU A 40 -9.40 -0.08 -2.94
N ASP A 41 -9.47 -0.27 -1.63
CA ASP A 41 -10.56 0.27 -0.78
C ASP A 41 -10.20 1.60 -0.13
N ALA A 42 -9.07 2.21 -0.50
CA ALA A 42 -8.65 3.47 0.09
C ALA A 42 -9.60 4.63 -0.32
N PRO A 43 -10.05 5.47 0.64
CA PRO A 43 -11.04 6.52 0.35
C PRO A 43 -10.53 7.55 -0.66
N TRP A 44 -9.23 7.84 -0.63
CA TRP A 44 -8.56 8.75 -1.56
C TRP A 44 -8.41 8.18 -2.98
N ARG A 45 -8.59 6.87 -3.18
CA ARG A 45 -8.52 6.28 -4.53
C ARG A 45 -9.63 6.81 -5.42
N ALA A 46 -10.83 7.04 -4.87
CA ALA A 46 -11.98 7.59 -5.60
C ALA A 46 -12.20 6.95 -6.99
N GLY A 47 -12.03 5.62 -7.08
CA GLY A 47 -12.16 4.87 -8.34
C GLY A 47 -10.98 4.95 -9.32
N LYS A 48 -9.91 5.69 -9.01
CA LYS A 48 -8.68 5.78 -9.83
C LYS A 48 -7.98 4.42 -9.93
N LYS A 49 -7.25 4.23 -11.04
CA LYS A 49 -6.46 3.02 -11.29
C LYS A 49 -5.21 3.01 -10.41
N ILE A 50 -4.81 1.81 -9.96
CA ILE A 50 -3.51 1.55 -9.35
C ILE A 50 -2.69 0.81 -10.42
N LEU A 51 -1.50 1.33 -10.74
CA LEU A 51 -0.58 0.81 -11.76
C LEU A 51 0.53 -0.02 -11.12
#